data_AF-A0A419GQH3-F1
#
_entry.id   AF-A0A419GQH3-F1
#
_cell.length_a   1.000
_cell.length_b   1.000
_cell.length_c   1.000
_cell.angle_alpha   90.00
_cell.angle_beta   90.00
_cell.angle_gamma   90.00
#
_symmetry.space_group_name_H-M   'P 1'
#
loop_
_entity.id
_entity.type
_entity.pdbx_description
1 polymer ?
#
loop_
_entity_poly.entity_id
_entity_poly.type
_entity_poly.pdbx_seq_one_letter_code
_entity_poly.pdbx_strand_id
1 'polypeptide(L)'
;MSKTTRFGAGGAIAALGALVFVTPRYLFPVCEYFGVRMEMMGKTSPMQCYYTARASLLVGAIIVLAGIAVMIATRPEALRSLALVVGGAGIGVILIPTVLFPVCHNADMHCNQGAVPLLIVLGVTTLIMSGWLALASRKSSMEVSEAAV
;
A
#
# COMPACT_ATOMS: atom_id res chain seq x y z
N MET A 1 -23.59 8.10 -0.73
CA MET A 1 -22.24 8.72 -0.73
C MET A 1 -22.14 9.72 -1.88
N SER A 2 -21.87 11.01 -1.60
CA SER A 2 -21.82 12.05 -2.64
C SER A 2 -20.67 11.80 -3.63
N LYS A 3 -20.90 12.09 -4.92
CA LYS A 3 -19.92 11.90 -6.01
C LYS A 3 -18.57 12.55 -5.64
N THR A 4 -18.60 13.76 -5.08
CA THR A 4 -17.41 14.51 -4.67
C THR A 4 -16.59 13.79 -3.60
N THR A 5 -17.25 13.18 -2.60
CA THR A 5 -16.57 12.42 -1.53
C THR A 5 -15.93 11.14 -2.06
N ARG A 6 -16.56 10.48 -3.06
CA ARG A 6 -16.00 9.28 -3.71
C ARG A 6 -14.72 9.60 -4.48
N PHE A 7 -14.76 10.65 -5.29
CA PHE A 7 -13.59 11.10 -6.07
C PHE A 7 -12.46 11.56 -5.16
N GLY A 8 -12.76 12.29 -4.08
CA GLY A 8 -11.75 12.69 -3.09
C GLY A 8 -11.08 11.50 -2.39
N ALA A 9 -11.88 10.53 -1.91
CA ALA A 9 -11.35 9.35 -1.23
C ALA A 9 -10.57 8.43 -2.17
N GLY A 10 -11.11 8.13 -3.35
CA GLY A 10 -10.41 7.32 -4.36
C GLY A 10 -9.12 7.96 -4.83
N GLY A 11 -9.12 9.29 -5.00
CA GLY A 11 -7.92 10.06 -5.38
C GLY A 11 -6.84 10.03 -4.30
N ALA A 12 -7.21 10.21 -3.04
CA ALA A 12 -6.28 10.13 -1.92
C ALA A 12 -5.65 8.72 -1.80
N ILE A 13 -6.47 7.66 -1.92
CA ILE A 13 -5.99 6.27 -1.86
C ILE A 13 -5.05 5.97 -3.04
N ALA A 14 -5.41 6.40 -4.26
CA ALA A 14 -4.56 6.20 -5.43
C ALA A 14 -3.23 6.96 -5.31
N ALA A 15 -3.25 8.19 -4.79
CA ALA A 15 -2.03 8.97 -4.55
C ALA A 15 -1.12 8.28 -3.51
N LEU A 16 -1.69 7.77 -2.41
CA LEU A 16 -0.94 7.01 -1.41
C LEU A 16 -0.36 5.72 -2.00
N GLY A 17 -1.13 4.97 -2.79
CA GLY A 17 -0.63 3.78 -3.49
C GLY A 17 0.51 4.11 -4.45
N ALA A 18 0.42 5.24 -5.16
CA ALA A 18 1.48 5.70 -6.05
C ALA A 18 2.75 6.08 -5.28
N LEU A 19 2.62 6.73 -4.13
CA LEU A 19 3.74 6.99 -3.21
C LEU A 19 4.41 5.68 -2.77
N VAL A 20 3.64 4.67 -2.38
CA VAL A 20 4.16 3.34 -2.02
C VAL A 20 4.87 2.68 -3.21
N PHE A 21 4.35 2.83 -4.43
CA PHE A 21 4.96 2.29 -5.64
C PHE A 21 6.28 3.01 -6.01
N VAL A 22 6.35 4.32 -5.82
CA VAL A 22 7.53 5.13 -6.16
C VAL A 22 8.63 5.00 -5.10
N THR A 23 8.26 4.79 -3.84
CA THR A 23 9.17 4.73 -2.68
C THR A 23 10.41 3.83 -2.89
N PRO A 24 10.29 2.56 -3.33
CA PRO A 24 11.43 1.65 -3.46
C PRO A 24 12.35 1.99 -4.64
N ARG A 25 11.86 2.79 -5.60
CA ARG A 25 12.62 3.20 -6.79
C ARG A 25 13.29 4.57 -6.62
N TYR A 26 12.63 5.52 -5.94
CA TYR A 26 13.01 6.93 -6.01
C TYR A 26 13.43 7.55 -4.68
N LEU A 27 12.81 7.15 -3.56
CA LEU A 27 13.15 7.71 -2.24
C LEU A 27 14.29 6.94 -1.58
N PHE A 28 14.18 5.62 -1.56
CA PHE A 28 15.20 4.72 -1.03
C PHE A 28 15.49 3.68 -2.09
N PRO A 29 16.29 4.02 -3.12
CA PRO A 29 16.72 3.02 -4.09
C PRO A 29 17.39 1.89 -3.32
N VAL A 30 16.74 0.72 -3.32
CA VAL A 30 17.30 -0.50 -2.75
C VAL A 30 18.69 -0.74 -3.32
N CYS A 31 19.57 -1.34 -2.51
CA CYS A 31 21.00 -1.55 -2.78
C CYS A 31 21.32 -2.18 -4.16
N GLU A 32 20.32 -2.74 -4.83
CA GLU A 32 20.38 -3.16 -6.24
C GLU A 32 20.83 -2.06 -7.19
N TYR A 33 20.46 -0.79 -6.94
CA TYR A 33 20.80 0.35 -7.78
C TYR A 33 22.20 0.94 -7.50
N PHE A 34 22.75 0.73 -6.31
CA PHE A 34 24.08 1.24 -5.92
C PHE A 34 25.24 0.33 -6.35
N GLY A 35 25.03 -0.62 -7.26
CA GLY A 35 26.12 -1.41 -7.83
C GLY A 35 26.80 -2.37 -6.86
N VAL A 36 26.31 -2.50 -5.61
CA VAL A 36 26.74 -3.56 -4.70
C VAL A 36 26.00 -4.86 -5.01
N ARG A 37 26.24 -5.38 -6.22
CA ARG A 37 26.45 -6.83 -6.35
C ARG A 37 27.66 -7.14 -5.48
N MET A 38 27.45 -7.37 -4.18
CA MET A 38 28.50 -7.95 -3.37
C MET A 38 28.77 -9.33 -3.95
N GLU A 39 29.93 -9.49 -4.60
CA GLU A 39 30.48 -10.79 -4.91
C GLU A 39 30.77 -11.52 -3.59
N MET A 40 29.76 -12.11 -3.00
CA MET A 40 29.99 -13.18 -2.03
C MET A 40 30.36 -14.42 -2.85
N MET A 41 31.66 -14.63 -3.05
CA MET A 41 32.20 -15.85 -3.67
C MET A 41 31.64 -16.14 -5.08
N GLY A 42 31.68 -15.16 -6.00
CA GLY A 42 31.41 -15.40 -7.43
C GLY A 42 29.97 -15.82 -7.80
N LYS A 43 28.99 -15.63 -6.90
CA LYS A 43 27.56 -15.90 -7.17
C LYS A 43 26.74 -14.65 -6.90
N THR A 44 26.07 -14.14 -7.94
CA THR A 44 25.09 -13.05 -7.83
C THR A 44 23.78 -13.59 -7.24
N SER A 45 23.68 -13.67 -5.91
CA SER A 45 22.43 -13.99 -5.24
C SER A 45 21.64 -12.72 -4.91
N PRO A 46 20.34 -12.65 -5.26
CA PRO A 46 19.50 -11.52 -4.87
C PRO A 46 19.42 -11.44 -3.34
N MET A 47 19.68 -10.25 -2.79
CA MET A 47 19.51 -9.98 -1.35
C MET A 47 18.03 -9.95 -0.98
N GLN A 48 17.70 -10.19 0.29
CA GLN A 48 16.29 -10.17 0.75
C GLN A 48 15.58 -8.83 0.47
N CYS A 49 16.34 -7.71 0.47
CA CYS A 49 15.84 -6.37 0.16
C CYS A 49 15.26 -6.27 -1.28
N TYR A 50 15.65 -7.16 -2.21
CA TYR A 50 15.06 -7.28 -3.56
C TYR A 50 13.60 -7.76 -3.53
N TYR A 51 13.33 -8.79 -2.73
CA TYR A 51 11.99 -9.36 -2.61
C TYR A 51 11.06 -8.39 -1.90
N THR A 52 11.54 -7.65 -0.90
CA THR A 52 10.78 -6.57 -0.25
C THR A 52 10.43 -5.45 -1.22
N ALA A 53 11.36 -5.04 -2.08
CA ALA A 53 11.12 -4.02 -3.11
C ALA A 53 10.07 -4.49 -4.14
N ARG A 54 10.15 -5.74 -4.61
CA ARG A 54 9.14 -6.29 -5.53
C ARG A 54 7.77 -6.46 -4.88
N ALA A 55 7.74 -6.92 -3.63
CA ALA A 55 6.49 -7.08 -2.88
C ALA A 55 5.80 -5.72 -2.66
N SER A 56 6.54 -4.70 -2.23
CA SER A 56 6.01 -3.35 -2.04
C SER A 56 5.54 -2.71 -3.35
N LEU A 57 6.23 -2.92 -4.46
CA LEU A 57 5.77 -2.50 -5.80
C LEU A 57 4.43 -3.16 -6.18
N LEU A 58 4.30 -4.47 -5.98
CA LEU A 58 3.06 -5.20 -6.26
C LEU A 58 1.90 -4.70 -5.39
N VAL A 59 2.13 -4.53 -4.09
CA VAL A 59 1.09 -4.06 -3.17
C VAL A 59 0.71 -2.61 -3.46
N GLY A 60 1.68 -1.74 -3.74
CA GLY A 60 1.43 -0.35 -4.16
C GLY A 60 0.57 -0.28 -5.42
N ALA A 61 0.86 -1.12 -6.42
CA ALA A 61 0.06 -1.21 -7.65
C ALA A 61 -1.39 -1.66 -7.37
N ILE A 62 -1.60 -2.63 -6.48
CA ILE A 62 -2.94 -3.07 -6.07
C ILE A 62 -3.72 -1.93 -5.41
N ILE A 63 -3.07 -1.14 -4.54
CA ILE A 63 -3.69 0.01 -3.88
C ILE A 63 -4.09 1.08 -4.90
N VAL A 64 -3.23 1.38 -5.89
CA VAL A 64 -3.55 2.33 -6.97
C VAL A 64 -4.78 1.86 -7.77
N LEU A 65 -4.78 0.60 -8.20
CA LEU A 65 -5.90 0.03 -8.95
C LEU A 65 -7.19 0.05 -8.13
N ALA A 66 -7.12 -0.26 -6.83
CA ALA A 66 -8.26 -0.17 -5.94
C ALA A 66 -8.75 1.28 -5.79
N GLY A 67 -7.86 2.26 -5.65
CA GLY A 67 -8.22 3.68 -5.58
C GLY A 67 -8.94 4.18 -6.84
N ILE A 68 -8.46 3.77 -8.02
CA ILE A 68 -9.13 4.06 -9.31
C ILE A 68 -10.50 3.37 -9.37
N ALA A 69 -10.57 2.10 -8.97
CA ALA A 69 -11.80 1.35 -8.96
C ALA A 69 -12.84 1.93 -7.99
N VAL A 70 -12.44 2.55 -6.87
CA VAL A 70 -13.33 3.31 -5.97
C VAL A 70 -13.95 4.53 -6.67
N MET A 71 -13.25 5.18 -7.60
CA MET A 71 -13.82 6.31 -8.36
C MET A 71 -14.92 5.87 -9.34
N ILE A 72 -14.76 4.68 -9.93
CA ILE A 72 -15.68 4.13 -10.93
C ILE A 72 -16.84 3.39 -10.25
N ALA A 73 -16.60 2.77 -9.09
CA ALA A 73 -17.59 1.99 -8.36
C ALA A 73 -18.70 2.88 -7.79
N THR A 74 -19.91 2.72 -8.34
CA THR A 74 -21.12 3.38 -7.85
C THR A 74 -21.87 2.56 -6.81
N ARG A 75 -21.72 1.23 -6.85
CA ARG A 75 -22.42 0.28 -5.99
C ARG A 75 -21.83 0.20 -4.58
N PRO A 76 -22.67 0.16 -3.53
CA PRO A 76 -22.19 0.07 -2.14
C PRO A 76 -21.53 -1.28 -1.84
N GLU A 77 -21.96 -2.37 -2.47
CA GLU A 77 -21.36 -3.70 -2.29
C GLU A 77 -19.91 -3.74 -2.79
N ALA A 78 -19.66 -3.15 -3.97
CA ALA A 78 -18.32 -3.04 -4.54
C ALA A 78 -17.42 -2.18 -3.63
N LEU A 79 -17.90 -1.04 -3.15
CA LEU A 79 -17.10 -0.19 -2.24
C LEU A 79 -16.70 -0.93 -0.95
N ARG A 80 -17.56 -1.82 -0.45
CA ARG A 80 -17.27 -2.62 0.75
C ARG A 80 -16.21 -3.68 0.49
N SER A 81 -16.26 -4.39 -0.64
CA SER A 81 -15.21 -5.35 -1.00
C SER A 81 -13.88 -4.64 -1.27
N LEU A 82 -13.89 -3.48 -1.93
CA LEU A 82 -12.69 -2.67 -2.14
C LEU A 82 -12.11 -2.15 -0.83
N ALA A 83 -12.92 -1.72 0.14
CA ALA A 83 -12.43 -1.30 1.45
C ALA A 83 -11.69 -2.42 2.19
N LEU A 84 -12.17 -3.67 2.09
CA LEU A 84 -11.48 -4.84 2.64
C LEU A 84 -10.16 -5.12 1.92
N VAL A 85 -10.14 -5.01 0.59
CA VAL A 85 -8.92 -5.20 -0.21
C VAL A 85 -7.87 -4.13 0.13
N VAL A 86 -8.26 -2.86 0.21
CA VAL A 86 -7.35 -1.76 0.58
C VAL A 86 -6.87 -1.89 2.01
N GLY A 87 -7.76 -2.26 2.95
CA GLY A 87 -7.37 -2.53 4.34
C GLY A 87 -6.37 -3.67 4.45
N GLY A 88 -6.62 -4.79 3.77
CA GLY A 88 -5.69 -5.93 3.72
C GLY A 88 -4.35 -5.56 3.08
N ALA A 89 -4.38 -4.79 2.00
CA ALA A 89 -3.18 -4.28 1.35
C ALA A 89 -2.37 -3.36 2.27
N GLY A 90 -3.02 -2.46 3.03
CA GLY A 90 -2.38 -1.58 4.02
C GLY A 90 -1.69 -2.35 5.14
N ILE A 91 -2.32 -3.41 5.67
CA ILE A 91 -1.67 -4.34 6.62
C ILE A 91 -0.46 -5.01 5.96
N GLY A 92 -0.62 -5.45 4.70
CA GLY A 92 0.45 -6.04 3.91
C GLY A 92 1.67 -5.12 3.78
N VAL A 93 1.47 -3.82 3.52
CA VAL A 93 2.56 -2.83 3.43
C VAL A 93 3.38 -2.75 4.72
N ILE A 94 2.74 -2.92 5.88
CA ILE A 94 3.41 -2.90 7.20
C ILE A 94 4.10 -4.24 7.48
N LEU A 95 3.44 -5.36 7.14
CA LEU A 95 3.90 -6.71 7.47
C LEU A 95 5.06 -7.17 6.57
N ILE A 96 5.10 -6.69 5.32
CA ILE A 96 6.16 -6.98 4.35
C ILE A 96 7.55 -6.62 4.88
N PRO A 97 7.83 -5.37 5.30
CA PRO A 97 9.16 -4.98 5.79
C PRO A 97 9.47 -5.44 7.22
N THR A 98 8.48 -5.86 8.01
CA THR A 98 8.64 -6.19 9.44
C THR A 98 8.76 -7.69 9.71
N VAL A 99 8.00 -8.53 9.01
CA VAL A 99 7.89 -9.97 9.32
C VAL A 99 8.14 -10.85 8.10
N LEU A 100 7.65 -10.47 6.91
CA LEU A 100 7.72 -11.34 5.73
C LEU A 100 9.09 -11.31 5.03
N PHE A 101 9.65 -10.11 4.81
CA PHE A 101 10.94 -9.92 4.16
C PHE A 101 11.71 -8.84 4.92
N PRO A 102 12.34 -9.21 6.05
CA PRO A 102 13.11 -8.27 6.84
C PRO A 102 14.13 -7.58 5.93
N VAL A 103 14.10 -6.26 5.96
CA VAL A 103 15.09 -5.45 5.25
C VAL A 103 16.46 -5.65 5.89
N CYS A 104 17.46 -5.07 5.24
CA CYS A 104 18.88 -5.37 5.43
C CYS A 104 19.28 -5.39 6.95
N HIS A 105 19.99 -6.44 7.38
CA HIS A 105 20.28 -6.77 8.79
C HIS A 105 21.08 -5.70 9.54
N ASN A 106 21.85 -4.89 8.81
CA ASN A 106 22.68 -3.84 9.39
C ASN A 106 21.86 -2.55 9.58
N ALA A 107 21.71 -2.13 10.85
CA ALA A 107 20.92 -0.97 11.25
C ALA A 107 21.47 0.38 10.74
N ASP A 108 22.76 0.49 10.43
CA ASP A 108 23.40 1.74 9.97
C ASP A 108 23.20 2.05 8.48
N MET A 109 22.51 1.18 7.73
CA MET A 109 22.26 1.43 6.31
C MET A 109 21.01 2.29 6.10
N HIS A 110 21.13 3.33 5.27
CA HIS A 110 20.05 4.27 4.93
C HIS A 110 18.73 3.60 4.49
N CYS A 111 18.79 2.39 3.92
CA CYS A 111 17.62 1.62 3.53
C CYS A 111 16.76 1.18 4.73
N ASN A 112 17.36 0.81 5.86
CA ASN A 112 16.61 0.38 7.04
C ASN A 112 16.06 1.59 7.82
N GLN A 113 16.89 2.64 7.98
CA GLN A 113 16.53 3.86 8.71
C GLN A 113 15.45 4.70 7.99
N GLY A 114 15.36 4.61 6.66
CA GLY A 114 14.46 5.43 5.87
C GLY A 114 13.25 4.69 5.30
N ALA A 115 13.46 3.54 4.65
CA ALA A 115 12.38 2.87 3.94
C ALA A 115 11.35 2.24 4.90
N VAL A 116 11.81 1.59 5.97
CA VAL A 116 10.91 0.94 6.94
C VAL A 116 9.93 1.93 7.59
N PRO A 117 10.38 3.04 8.20
CA PRO A 117 9.43 3.98 8.81
C PRO A 117 8.52 4.63 7.77
N LEU A 118 9.01 4.91 6.56
CA LEU A 118 8.17 5.48 5.51
C LEU A 118 7.06 4.52 5.06
N LEU A 119 7.38 3.23 4.86
CA LEU A 119 6.36 2.22 4.52
C LEU A 119 5.34 2.04 5.66
N ILE A 120 5.78 2.11 6.93
CA ILE A 120 4.86 2.04 8.07
C ILE A 120 3.91 3.25 8.08
N VAL A 121 4.42 4.47 7.89
CA VAL A 121 3.59 5.69 7.86
C VAL A 121 2.60 5.65 6.68
N LEU A 122 3.05 5.22 5.50
CA LEU A 122 2.18 5.04 4.33
C LEU A 122 1.14 3.93 4.58
N GLY A 123 1.52 2.81 5.19
CA GLY A 123 0.61 1.74 5.59
C GLY A 123 -0.47 2.23 6.55
N VAL A 124 -0.08 2.91 7.64
CA VAL A 124 -1.04 3.44 8.64
C VAL A 124 -1.98 4.47 8.01
N THR A 125 -1.49 5.37 7.19
CA THR A 125 -2.35 6.36 6.50
C THR A 125 -3.32 5.70 5.52
N THR A 126 -2.88 4.66 4.80
CA THR A 126 -3.81 3.87 3.96
C THR A 126 -4.87 3.14 4.79
N LEU A 127 -4.52 2.64 5.98
CA LEU A 127 -5.50 2.03 6.89
C LEU A 127 -6.54 3.03 7.39
N ILE A 128 -6.11 4.23 7.79
CA ILE A 128 -7.03 5.29 8.22
C ILE A 128 -7.99 5.65 7.07
N MET A 129 -7.47 5.79 5.85
CA MET A 129 -8.29 6.06 4.66
C MET A 129 -9.24 4.90 4.33
N SER A 130 -8.80 3.65 4.50
CA SER A 130 -9.66 2.48 4.30
C SER A 130 -10.80 2.41 5.32
N GLY A 131 -10.51 2.75 6.59
CA GLY A 131 -11.51 2.82 7.65
C GLY A 131 -12.51 3.95 7.39
N TRP A 132 -12.03 5.11 6.95
CA TRP A 132 -12.89 6.22 6.54
C TRP A 132 -13.81 5.83 5.37
N LEU A 133 -13.26 5.19 4.34
CA LEU A 133 -14.03 4.68 3.21
C LEU A 133 -15.08 3.67 3.65
N ALA A 134 -14.73 2.75 4.56
CA ALA A 134 -15.65 1.75 5.10
C ALA A 134 -16.79 2.37 5.93
N LEU A 135 -16.51 3.41 6.73
CA LEU A 135 -17.53 4.14 7.48
C LEU A 135 -18.45 4.95 6.55
N ALA A 136 -17.87 5.62 5.55
CA ALA A 136 -18.62 6.35 4.54
C ALA A 136 -19.50 5.43 3.68
N SER A 137 -19.04 4.21 3.39
CA SER A 137 -19.82 3.18 2.68
C SER A 137 -20.88 2.54 3.58
N ARG A 138 -20.62 2.39 4.89
CA ARG A 138 -21.62 1.91 5.86
C ARG A 138 -22.84 2.83 5.93
N LYS A 139 -22.64 4.15 5.87
CA LYS A 139 -23.76 5.11 5.80
C LYS A 139 -24.69 4.80 4.62
N SER A 140 -24.13 4.51 3.45
CA SER A 140 -24.91 4.09 2.28
C SER A 140 -25.47 2.66 2.34
N SER A 141 -24.90 1.76 3.16
CA SER A 141 -25.47 0.41 3.36
C SER A 141 -26.64 0.42 4.34
N MET A 142 -26.69 1.33 5.31
CA MET A 142 -27.84 1.49 6.20
C MET A 142 -29.04 2.08 5.44
N GLU A 143 -28.84 3.08 4.58
CA GLU A 143 -29.88 3.64 3.69
C GLU A 143 -30.53 2.57 2.79
N VAL A 144 -29.78 1.57 2.32
CA VAL A 144 -30.31 0.46 1.49
C VAL A 144 -31.02 -0.60 2.34
N SER A 145 -30.62 -0.79 3.60
CA SER A 145 -31.31 -1.69 4.54
C SER A 145 -32.62 -1.10 5.07
N GLU A 146 -32.72 0.22 5.19
CA GLU A 146 -33.95 0.93 5.58
C GLU A 146 -34.95 1.08 4.42
N ALA A 147 -34.49 1.16 3.17
CA ALA A 147 -35.35 1.17 1.98
C ALA A 147 -35.90 -0.22 1.58
N ALA A 148 -35.50 -1.28 2.30
CA ALA A 148 -35.96 -2.65 2.09
C ALA A 148 -36.97 -3.13 3.15
N VAL A 149 -37.45 -2.23 4.02
CA VAL A 149 -38.48 -2.47 5.05
C VAL A 149 -39.72 -1.65 4.76
#